data_AF-A0A350KMP5-F1
#
_entry.id   AF-A0A350KMP5-F1
#
_cell.length_a   1.000
_cell.length_b   1.000
_cell.length_c   1.000
_cell.angle_alpha   90.00
_cell.angle_beta   90.00
_cell.angle_gamma   90.00
#
_symmetry.space_group_name_H-M   'P 1'
#
loop_
_entity.id
_entity.type
_entity.pdbx_description
1 polymer ?
#
loop_
_entity_poly.entity_id
_entity_poly.type
_entity_poly.pdbx_seq_one_letter_code
_entity_poly.pdbx_strand_id
1 'polypeptide(L)'
;MRGLLLLFLLFLTPFDAAARPANHDVEDLGAVAGAVLACGAYKPLYQFEEILSRYFANTSANDVEEETLMRRYASSKASTFRVMRRRGDNCGSTVSEFSRSKFFSFELYSDGSLRDPNGKFFYPRGRNGLAKDARKIYPAPRGR
;
A
#
# COMPACT_ATOMS: atom_id res chain seq x y z
N MET A 1 -2.12 13.75 64.62
CA MET A 1 -1.13 13.12 63.73
C MET A 1 -1.82 12.84 62.40
N ARG A 2 -1.57 13.70 61.41
CA ARG A 2 -2.28 13.75 60.12
C ARG A 2 -1.54 12.85 59.13
N GLY A 3 -2.29 11.98 58.47
CA GLY A 3 -1.79 10.93 57.59
C GLY A 3 -0.93 11.47 56.46
N LEU A 4 0.30 10.98 56.41
CA LEU A 4 1.28 11.18 55.36
C LEU A 4 1.27 9.90 54.51
N LEU A 5 0.65 9.93 53.33
CA LEU A 5 0.82 8.91 52.29
C LEU A 5 0.42 9.51 50.93
N LEU A 6 1.17 10.53 50.52
CA LEU A 6 1.28 10.97 49.12
C LEU A 6 2.25 10.00 48.42
N LEU A 7 1.73 8.82 48.05
CA LEU A 7 2.49 7.79 47.33
C LEU A 7 2.20 7.93 45.82
N PHE A 8 3.13 8.55 45.11
CA PHE A 8 3.59 8.19 43.76
C PHE A 8 2.56 7.51 42.82
N LEU A 9 1.69 8.31 42.19
CA LEU A 9 0.86 7.91 41.04
C LEU A 9 1.23 8.76 39.81
N LEU A 10 2.52 8.82 39.46
CA LEU A 10 3.05 9.75 38.45
C LEU A 10 3.84 9.11 37.29
N PHE A 11 3.65 7.82 36.98
CA PHE A 11 4.27 7.20 35.79
C PHE A 11 3.41 6.11 35.13
N LEU A 12 2.17 6.47 34.77
CA LEU A 12 1.39 5.72 33.78
C LEU A 12 0.97 6.69 32.67
N THR A 13 1.94 7.20 31.92
CA THR A 13 1.62 7.68 30.57
C THR A 13 1.39 6.44 29.72
N PRO A 14 0.17 6.22 29.19
CA PRO A 14 0.05 5.32 28.06
C PRO A 14 0.92 5.95 26.98
N PHE A 15 1.95 5.22 26.54
CA PHE A 15 2.49 5.43 25.22
C PHE A 15 1.30 5.12 24.31
N ASP A 16 0.53 6.16 23.98
CA ASP A 16 -0.35 6.12 22.83
C ASP A 16 0.60 5.86 21.66
N ALA A 17 0.77 4.58 21.34
CA ALA A 17 1.15 4.14 20.03
C ALA A 17 0.04 4.65 19.12
N ALA A 18 0.15 5.94 18.78
CA ALA A 18 -0.69 6.60 17.81
C ALA A 18 -0.65 5.66 16.61
N ALA A 19 -1.77 4.97 16.40
CA ALA A 19 -1.96 4.08 15.29
C ALA A 19 -1.60 4.90 14.07
N ARG A 20 -0.40 4.64 13.51
CA ARG A 20 0.07 5.35 12.34
C ARG A 20 -1.06 5.16 11.31
N PRO A 21 -1.61 6.25 10.75
CA PRO A 21 -2.55 6.09 9.65
C PRO A 21 -1.88 5.16 8.64
N ALA A 22 -2.66 4.29 7.99
CA ALA A 22 -2.17 3.38 6.96
C ALA A 22 -1.58 4.21 5.82
N ASN A 23 -0.36 4.70 6.01
CA ASN A 23 0.39 5.48 5.07
C ASN A 23 0.89 4.47 4.06
N HIS A 24 0.42 4.63 2.84
CA HIS A 24 1.00 3.97 1.68
C HIS A 24 2.35 4.62 1.38
N ASP A 25 3.30 4.54 2.32
CA ASP A 25 4.65 5.02 2.07
C ASP A 25 5.22 4.22 0.89
N VAL A 26 5.72 4.94 -0.11
CA VAL A 26 6.06 4.38 -1.41
C VAL A 26 7.22 3.39 -1.29
N GLU A 27 8.13 3.66 -0.37
CA GLU A 27 9.24 2.78 -0.02
C GLU A 27 8.74 1.49 0.64
N ASP A 28 7.74 1.54 1.51
CA ASP A 28 7.17 0.34 2.16
C ASP A 28 6.48 -0.54 1.11
N LEU A 29 5.72 0.07 0.19
CA LEU A 29 5.11 -0.64 -0.93
C LEU A 29 6.18 -1.29 -1.82
N GLY A 30 7.28 -0.57 -2.09
CA GLY A 30 8.42 -1.09 -2.81
C GLY A 30 9.06 -2.27 -2.09
N ALA A 31 9.30 -2.15 -0.79
CA ALA A 31 9.94 -3.19 0.01
C ALA A 31 9.12 -4.49 0.02
N VAL A 32 7.81 -4.39 0.27
CA VAL A 32 6.90 -5.53 0.23
C VAL A 32 6.90 -6.17 -1.17
N ALA A 33 6.81 -5.36 -2.23
CA ALA A 33 6.87 -5.87 -3.59
C ALA A 33 8.22 -6.57 -3.91
N GLY A 34 9.33 -6.07 -3.37
CA GLY A 34 10.65 -6.69 -3.52
C GLY A 34 10.75 -8.04 -2.82
N ALA A 35 10.17 -8.14 -1.62
CA ALA A 35 10.09 -9.39 -0.87
C ALA A 35 9.21 -10.43 -1.57
N VAL A 36 8.03 -10.02 -2.04
CA VAL A 36 7.10 -10.87 -2.82
C VAL A 36 7.74 -11.35 -4.12
N LEU A 37 8.47 -10.46 -4.81
CA LEU A 37 9.23 -10.80 -6.00
C LEU A 37 10.32 -11.85 -5.71
N ALA A 38 11.06 -11.69 -4.60
CA ALA A 38 12.09 -12.66 -4.20
C ALA A 38 11.49 -14.04 -3.91
N CYS A 39 10.24 -14.08 -3.46
CA CYS A 39 9.45 -15.26 -3.19
C CYS A 39 8.71 -15.86 -4.41
N GLY A 40 8.88 -15.29 -5.61
CA GLY A 40 8.31 -15.84 -6.85
C GLY A 40 6.80 -15.70 -6.99
N ALA A 41 6.15 -14.86 -6.17
CA ALA A 41 4.70 -14.64 -6.23
C ALA A 41 4.33 -13.59 -7.30
N TYR A 42 4.66 -13.89 -8.56
CA TYR A 42 4.56 -12.93 -9.67
C TYR A 42 3.12 -12.50 -9.99
N LYS A 43 2.16 -13.44 -9.98
CA LYS A 43 0.78 -13.14 -10.35
C LYS A 43 0.13 -12.05 -9.46
N PRO A 44 0.10 -12.19 -8.12
CA PRO A 44 -0.44 -11.12 -7.28
C PRO A 44 0.42 -9.84 -7.35
N LEU A 45 1.73 -9.97 -7.56
CA LEU A 45 2.62 -8.82 -7.73
C LEU A 45 2.25 -7.98 -8.96
N TYR A 46 2.01 -8.59 -10.13
CA TYR A 46 1.64 -7.84 -11.33
C TYR A 46 0.31 -7.11 -11.18
N GLN A 47 -0.69 -7.76 -10.57
CA GLN A 47 -1.97 -7.11 -10.30
C GLN A 47 -1.79 -5.91 -9.34
N PHE A 48 -1.00 -6.09 -8.28
CA PHE A 48 -0.68 -5.00 -7.35
C PHE A 48 0.02 -3.84 -8.06
N GLU A 49 1.03 -4.12 -8.90
CA GLU A 49 1.77 -3.09 -9.62
C GLU A 49 0.93 -2.35 -10.64
N GLU A 50 -0.01 -3.04 -11.30
CA GLU A 50 -0.95 -2.38 -12.20
C GLU A 50 -1.85 -1.41 -11.43
N ILE A 51 -2.46 -1.84 -10.31
CA ILE A 51 -3.27 -0.95 -9.46
C ILE A 51 -2.43 0.21 -8.93
N LEU A 52 -1.22 -0.06 -8.44
CA LEU A 52 -0.34 0.95 -7.87
C LEU A 52 0.09 2.00 -8.89
N SER A 53 0.42 1.58 -10.12
CA SER A 53 0.78 2.51 -11.19
C SER A 53 -0.35 3.48 -11.51
N ARG A 54 -1.60 2.99 -11.54
CA ARG A 54 -2.79 3.82 -11.75
C ARG A 54 -3.06 4.72 -10.56
N TYR A 55 -2.79 4.25 -9.35
CA TYR A 55 -2.91 5.07 -8.15
C TYR A 55 -1.98 6.27 -8.23
N PHE A 56 -0.68 6.06 -8.48
CA PHE A 56 0.26 7.17 -8.62
C PHE A 56 -0.11 8.11 -9.77
N ALA A 57 -0.47 7.59 -10.94
CA ALA A 57 -0.88 8.44 -12.07
C ALA A 57 -2.09 9.33 -11.74
N ASN A 58 -3.05 8.80 -10.98
CA ASN A 58 -4.30 9.49 -10.66
C ASN A 58 -4.22 10.37 -9.40
N THR A 59 -3.20 10.20 -8.55
CA THR A 59 -3.04 11.00 -7.31
C THR A 59 -1.90 12.01 -7.37
N SER A 60 -0.94 11.85 -8.27
CA SER A 60 0.18 12.80 -8.41
C SER A 60 -0.30 14.10 -9.05
N ALA A 61 0.24 15.23 -8.61
CA ALA A 61 -0.09 16.54 -9.15
C ALA A 61 0.39 16.71 -10.61
N ASN A 62 1.48 16.03 -10.98
CA ASN A 62 2.07 16.09 -12.32
C ASN A 62 2.97 14.88 -12.60
N ASP A 63 3.48 14.79 -13.84
CA ASP A 63 4.35 13.69 -14.29
C ASP A 63 5.67 13.59 -13.51
N VAL A 64 6.22 14.72 -13.06
CA VAL A 64 7.49 14.75 -12.32
C VAL A 64 7.32 14.11 -10.93
N GLU A 65 6.20 14.40 -10.27
CA GLU A 65 5.86 13.77 -9.00
C GLU A 65 5.59 12.27 -9.19
N GLU A 66 4.83 11.89 -10.22
CA GLU A 66 4.55 10.49 -10.54
C GLU A 66 5.85 9.70 -10.80
N GLU A 67 6.77 10.25 -11.61
CA GLU A 67 8.08 9.63 -11.87
C GLU A 67 8.89 9.49 -10.58
N THR A 68 8.85 10.50 -9.71
CA THR A 68 9.55 10.48 -8.42
C THR A 68 9.02 9.35 -7.52
N LEU A 69 7.70 9.18 -7.43
CA LEU A 69 7.09 8.09 -6.66
C LEU A 69 7.47 6.73 -7.28
N MET A 70 7.37 6.57 -8.60
CA MET A 70 7.76 5.34 -9.29
C MET A 70 9.24 5.00 -9.07
N ARG A 71 10.13 5.99 -9.08
CA ARG A 71 11.57 5.79 -8.83
C ARG A 71 11.86 5.35 -7.40
N ARG A 72 11.20 5.96 -6.41
CA ARG A 72 11.33 5.57 -4.99
C ARG A 72 10.83 4.14 -4.78
N TYR A 73 9.67 3.81 -5.33
CA TYR A 73 9.10 2.47 -5.32
C TYR A 73 10.07 1.43 -5.91
N ALA A 74 10.54 1.67 -7.14
CA ALA A 74 11.41 0.75 -7.85
C ALA A 74 12.76 0.56 -7.13
N SER A 75 13.31 1.62 -6.56
CA SER A 75 14.56 1.58 -5.78
C SER A 75 14.41 0.71 -4.54
N SER A 76 13.33 0.89 -3.77
CA SER A 76 13.05 0.08 -2.57
C SER A 76 12.74 -1.38 -2.91
N LYS A 77 12.00 -1.62 -4.00
CA LYS A 77 11.74 -2.96 -4.53
C LYS A 77 13.03 -3.69 -4.87
N ALA A 78 13.92 -3.04 -5.62
CA ALA A 78 15.19 -3.63 -6.03
C ALA A 78 16.12 -3.89 -4.85
N SER A 79 16.21 -2.97 -3.89
CA SER A 79 17.05 -3.15 -2.71
C SER A 79 16.58 -4.34 -1.86
N THR A 80 15.27 -4.43 -1.61
CA THR A 80 14.69 -5.49 -0.78
C THR A 80 14.78 -6.85 -1.46
N PHE A 81 14.49 -6.94 -2.76
CA PHE A 81 14.67 -8.16 -3.53
C PHE A 81 16.09 -8.73 -3.39
N ARG A 82 17.12 -7.88 -3.55
CA ARG A 82 18.53 -8.30 -3.41
C ARG A 82 18.88 -8.78 -2.01
N VAL A 83 18.28 -8.21 -0.97
CA VAL A 83 18.53 -8.64 0.42
C VAL A 83 17.85 -9.99 0.68
N MET A 84 16.57 -10.11 0.35
CA MET A 84 15.78 -11.32 0.56
C MET A 84 16.36 -12.53 -0.19
N ARG A 85 16.80 -12.33 -1.44
CA ARG A 85 17.47 -13.38 -2.25
C ARG A 85 18.77 -13.89 -1.63
N ARG A 86 19.45 -13.08 -0.80
CA ARG A 86 20.70 -13.47 -0.12
C ARG A 86 20.46 -14.16 1.22
N ARG A 87 19.39 -13.79 1.94
CA ARG A 87 19.11 -14.29 3.29
C ARG A 87 18.33 -15.60 3.32
N GLY A 88 17.51 -15.87 2.29
CA GLY A 88 16.68 -17.08 2.25
C GLY A 88 15.54 -17.03 3.27
N ASP A 89 14.60 -16.11 3.05
CA ASP A 89 13.50 -15.81 3.99
C ASP A 89 12.26 -16.73 3.84
N ASN A 90 11.40 -16.71 4.87
CA ASN A 90 10.16 -17.50 4.93
C ASN A 90 9.03 -16.89 4.06
N CYS A 91 8.99 -17.31 2.80
CA CYS A 91 8.05 -16.77 1.80
C CYS A 91 6.56 -17.01 2.09
N GLY A 92 6.22 -18.00 2.92
CA GLY A 92 4.82 -18.33 3.21
C GLY A 92 4.06 -17.17 3.85
N SER A 93 4.63 -16.55 4.90
CA SER A 93 4.01 -15.43 5.59
C SER A 93 3.97 -14.16 4.73
N THR A 94 5.09 -13.83 4.06
CA THR A 94 5.20 -12.65 3.19
C THR A 94 4.14 -12.64 2.10
N VAL A 95 3.98 -13.74 1.36
CA VAL A 95 3.00 -13.81 0.25
C VAL A 95 1.56 -13.79 0.78
N SER A 96 1.31 -14.46 1.90
CA SER A 96 -0.01 -14.49 2.54
C SER A 96 -0.43 -13.11 3.07
N GLU A 97 0.47 -12.35 3.66
CA GLU A 97 0.21 -11.00 4.13
C GLU A 97 0.03 -10.03 2.96
N PHE A 98 0.90 -10.12 1.95
CA PHE A 98 0.78 -9.31 0.74
C PHE A 98 -0.58 -9.48 0.07
N SER A 99 -1.06 -10.72 -0.05
CA SER A 99 -2.36 -11.04 -0.65
C SER A 99 -3.56 -10.47 0.13
N ARG A 100 -3.35 -9.98 1.37
CA ARG A 100 -4.35 -9.28 2.20
C ARG A 100 -4.19 -7.76 2.18
N SER A 101 -3.27 -7.22 1.37
CA SER A 101 -3.08 -5.79 1.22
C SER A 101 -4.36 -5.10 0.75
N LYS A 102 -4.64 -3.92 1.33
CA LYS A 102 -5.81 -3.10 0.96
C LYS A 102 -5.79 -2.66 -0.51
N PHE A 103 -4.63 -2.65 -1.17
CA PHE A 103 -4.53 -2.37 -2.60
C PHE A 103 -5.31 -3.37 -3.45
N PHE A 104 -5.41 -4.63 -3.03
CA PHE A 104 -6.23 -5.61 -3.74
C PHE A 104 -7.73 -5.34 -3.63
N SER A 105 -8.17 -4.50 -2.70
CA SER A 105 -9.56 -4.09 -2.55
C SER A 105 -9.95 -2.92 -3.46
N PHE A 106 -9.01 -2.35 -4.24
CA PHE A 106 -9.31 -1.33 -5.23
C PHE A 106 -10.00 -1.97 -6.46
N GLU A 107 -10.97 -1.26 -7.02
CA GLU A 107 -11.51 -1.58 -8.33
C GLU A 107 -10.71 -0.83 -9.40
N LEU A 108 -10.20 -1.55 -10.40
CA LEU A 108 -9.57 -0.94 -11.58
C LEU A 108 -10.53 -0.96 -12.76
N TYR A 109 -10.68 0.18 -13.42
CA TYR A 109 -11.47 0.36 -14.63
C TYR A 109 -10.56 0.47 -15.86
N SER A 110 -11.09 0.10 -17.03
CA SER A 110 -10.35 0.02 -18.29
C SER A 110 -9.87 1.36 -18.83
N ASP A 111 -10.44 2.45 -18.34
CA ASP A 111 -9.99 3.79 -18.64
C ASP A 111 -8.89 4.28 -17.69
N GLY A 112 -8.41 3.43 -16.78
CA GLY A 112 -7.39 3.74 -15.79
C GLY A 112 -7.95 4.35 -14.50
N SER A 113 -9.27 4.55 -14.39
CA SER A 113 -9.87 5.00 -13.14
C SER A 113 -9.76 3.93 -12.05
N LEU A 114 -9.62 4.39 -10.81
CA LEU A 114 -9.63 3.53 -9.63
C LEU A 114 -10.80 3.89 -8.72
N ARG A 115 -11.34 2.92 -8.01
CA ARG A 115 -12.25 3.13 -6.89
C ARG A 115 -11.70 2.46 -5.65
N ASP A 116 -11.56 3.22 -4.56
CA ASP A 116 -11.13 2.65 -3.27
C ASP A 116 -12.26 1.87 -2.58
N PRO A 117 -11.95 1.13 -1.50
CA PRO A 117 -12.95 0.40 -0.73
C PRO A 117 -14.02 1.28 -0.07
N ASN A 118 -13.76 2.57 0.11
CA ASN A 118 -14.71 3.54 0.67
C ASN A 118 -15.63 4.13 -0.41
N GLY A 119 -15.42 3.75 -1.67
CA GLY A 119 -16.19 4.22 -2.81
C GLY A 119 -15.68 5.49 -3.48
N LYS A 120 -14.55 6.05 -3.03
CA LYS A 120 -13.91 7.23 -3.64
C LYS A 120 -13.28 6.86 -4.98
N PHE A 121 -13.55 7.67 -6.01
CA PHE A 121 -12.92 7.53 -7.31
C PHE A 121 -11.63 8.35 -7.42
N PHE A 122 -10.64 7.78 -8.10
CA PHE A 122 -9.45 8.46 -8.60
C PHE A 122 -9.47 8.35 -10.12
N TYR A 123 -9.67 9.48 -10.78
CA TYR A 123 -9.76 9.55 -12.24
C TYR A 123 -8.38 9.81 -12.85
N PRO A 124 -8.16 9.38 -14.11
CA PRO A 124 -6.99 9.81 -14.87
C PRO A 124 -6.87 11.33 -14.92
N ARG A 125 -5.63 11.83 -14.96
CA ARG A 125 -5.36 13.27 -14.99
C ARG A 125 -6.12 13.96 -16.12
N GLY A 126 -6.71 15.11 -15.81
CA GLY A 126 -7.54 15.87 -16.76
C GLY A 126 -8.95 15.30 -16.97
N ARG A 127 -9.37 14.28 -16.21
CA ARG A 127 -10.73 13.75 -16.23
C ARG A 127 -11.42 13.96 -14.89
N ASN A 128 -12.73 14.16 -14.94
CA ASN A 128 -13.60 14.38 -13.78
C ASN A 128 -14.72 13.33 -13.68
N GLY A 129 -14.58 12.21 -14.39
CA GLY A 129 -15.57 11.15 -14.43
C GLY A 129 -15.08 9.91 -15.15
N LEU A 130 -15.81 8.82 -14.96
CA LEU A 130 -15.57 7.54 -15.60
C LEU A 130 -15.91 7.63 -17.11
N ALA A 131 -15.09 7.05 -17.99
CA ALA A 131 -15.44 6.94 -19.41
C ALA A 131 -16.75 6.17 -19.61
N LYS A 132 -17.54 6.54 -20.63
CA LYS A 132 -18.84 5.92 -20.92
C LYS A 132 -18.76 4.41 -21.16
N ASP A 133 -17.65 3.95 -21.68
CA ASP A 133 -17.34 2.57 -22.04
C ASP A 133 -16.37 1.90 -21.05
N ALA A 134 -16.05 2.54 -19.93
CA ALA A 134 -15.13 1.98 -18.95
C ALA A 134 -15.71 0.72 -18.32
N ARG A 135 -14.96 -0.38 -18.41
CA ARG A 135 -15.30 -1.67 -17.81
C ARG A 135 -14.37 -1.99 -16.66
N LYS A 136 -14.86 -2.69 -15.66
CA LYS A 136 -14.04 -3.16 -14.54
C LYS A 136 -13.06 -4.25 -15.02
N ILE A 137 -11.76 -4.04 -14.85
CA ILE A 137 -10.68 -4.99 -15.16
C ILE A 137 -10.39 -5.88 -13.95
N TYR A 138 -10.14 -5.27 -12.79
CA TYR A 138 -9.97 -5.99 -11.53
C TYR A 138 -11.20 -5.76 -10.63
N PRO A 139 -11.90 -6.83 -10.24
CA PRO A 139 -12.94 -6.71 -9.24
C PRO A 139 -12.30 -6.45 -7.87
N ALA A 140 -12.90 -5.56 -7.07
CA ALA A 140 -12.68 -5.62 -5.63
C ALA A 140 -13.10 -7.04 -5.15
N PRO A 141 -12.21 -7.82 -4.52
CA PRO A 141 -12.52 -9.11 -3.96
C PRO A 141 -13.69 -8.98 -2.98
N ARG A 142 -14.66 -9.89 -3.12
CA ARG A 142 -15.91 -9.90 -2.36
C ARG A 142 -15.61 -10.04 -0.87
N GLY A 143 -16.26 -9.21 -0.07
CA GLY A 143 -16.36 -9.43 1.37
C GLY A 143 -16.79 -10.88 1.62
N ARG A 144 -16.12 -11.53 2.57
CA ARG A 144 -16.66 -12.74 3.21
C ARG A 144 -17.80 -12.34 4.12
#